data_AF-A0A0N0JNJ0-F1
#
_entry.id   AF-A0A0N0JNJ0-F1
#
_cell.length_a   1.000
_cell.length_b   1.000
_cell.length_c   1.000
_cell.angle_alpha   90.00
_cell.angle_beta   90.00
_cell.angle_gamma   90.00
#
_symmetry.space_group_name_H-M   'P 1'
#
loop_
_entity.id
_entity.type
_entity.pdbx_description
1 polymer ?
#
loop_
_entity_poly.entity_id
_entity_poly.type
_entity_poly.pdbx_seq_one_letter_code
_entity_poly.pdbx_strand_id
1 'polypeptide(L)' 'MLGLLSVVALAGCGSLAGPEPWEKGNLAKPEMQMGGDGLEQRFNQHTYNSKEAASGGTGVGGGGCGCN' A
#
# COMPACT_ATOMS: atom_id res chain seq x y z
N MET A 1 15.51 -1.23 -37.88
CA MET A 1 16.44 -1.54 -36.78
C MET A 1 16.08 -0.89 -35.43
N LEU A 2 15.31 0.21 -35.39
CA LEU A 2 14.84 0.79 -34.11
C LEU A 2 13.76 -0.06 -33.39
N GLY A 3 12.83 -0.67 -34.12
CA GLY A 3 11.72 -1.41 -33.51
C GLY A 3 12.14 -2.67 -32.72
N LEU A 4 13.27 -3.28 -33.06
CA LEU A 4 13.80 -4.44 -32.32
C LEU A 4 14.38 -4.03 -30.95
N LEU A 5 14.95 -2.82 -30.85
CA LEU A 5 15.46 -2.28 -29.59
C LEU A 5 14.33 -2.00 -28.59
N SER A 6 13.18 -1.52 -29.08
CA SER A 6 12.03 -1.20 -28.24
C SER A 6 11.46 -2.43 -27.52
N VAL A 7 11.44 -3.59 -28.18
CA VAL A 7 10.90 -4.83 -27.59
C VAL A 7 11.77 -5.34 -26.44
N VAL A 8 13.09 -5.20 -26.56
CA VAL A 8 14.04 -5.61 -25.50
C VAL A 8 13.93 -4.69 -24.28
N ALA A 9 13.64 -3.41 -24.47
CA ALA A 9 13.47 -2.47 -23.35
C ALA A 9 12.24 -2.74 -22.48
N LEU A 10 11.23 -3.45 -22.99
CA LEU A 10 10.04 -3.87 -22.24
C LEU A 10 10.16 -5.29 -21.65
N ALA A 11 11.24 -6.01 -21.93
CA ALA A 11 11.54 -7.28 -21.30
C ALA A 11 11.94 -7.03 -19.83
N GLY A 12 10.94 -6.87 -18.97
CA GLY A 12 11.15 -6.75 -17.53
C GLY A 12 11.70 -8.03 -16.90
N CYS A 13 11.86 -8.04 -15.58
CA CYS A 13 12.41 -9.15 -14.78
C CYS A 13 11.54 -10.42 -14.73
N GLY A 14 10.73 -10.73 -15.75
CA GLY A 14 9.88 -11.91 -15.81
C GLY A 14 10.64 -13.24 -15.91
N SER A 15 11.95 -13.21 -16.16
CA SER A 15 12.83 -14.38 -16.18
C SER A 15 13.49 -14.70 -14.83
N LEU A 16 13.26 -13.89 -13.79
CA LEU A 16 13.72 -14.23 -12.45
C LEU A 16 12.92 -15.42 -11.94
N ALA A 17 13.60 -16.50 -11.58
CA ALA A 17 12.98 -17.60 -10.86
C ALA A 17 12.36 -17.04 -9.57
N GLY A 18 11.05 -17.27 -9.40
CA GLY A 18 10.37 -16.88 -8.17
C GLY A 18 10.94 -17.63 -6.96
N PRO A 19 10.66 -17.14 -5.74
CA PRO A 19 11.13 -17.79 -4.52
C PRO A 19 10.62 -19.23 -4.42
N GLU A 20 11.43 -20.11 -3.85
CA GLU A 20 11.09 -21.51 -3.66
C GLU A 20 9.86 -21.64 -2.74
N PRO A 21 9.03 -22.69 -2.86
CA PRO A 21 7.77 -22.79 -2.11
C PRO A 21 7.91 -22.65 -0.59
N TRP A 22 9.04 -23.09 -0.02
CA TRP A 22 9.34 -22.99 1.40
C TRP A 22 9.83 -21.59 1.85
N GLU A 23 10.34 -20.76 0.92
CA GLU A 23 10.73 -19.39 1.22
C GLU A 23 9.51 -18.47 1.40
N LYS A 24 8.34 -18.89 0.91
CA LYS A 24 7.09 -18.13 1.01
C LYS A 24 6.66 -17.85 2.45
N GLY A 25 7.01 -18.73 3.40
CA GLY A 25 6.71 -18.52 4.83
C GLY A 25 7.35 -17.26 5.40
N ASN A 26 8.53 -16.87 4.91
CA ASN A 26 9.21 -15.66 5.36
C ASN A 26 8.65 -14.39 4.71
N LEU A 27 7.99 -14.51 3.55
CA LEU A 27 7.48 -13.40 2.74
C LEU A 27 5.97 -13.12 2.95
N ALA A 28 5.26 -13.99 3.67
CA ALA A 28 3.82 -13.92 3.87
C ALA A 28 3.44 -13.79 5.36
N LYS A 29 4.23 -13.03 6.13
CA LYS A 29 3.91 -12.82 7.56
C LYS A 29 2.63 -11.97 7.71
N PRO A 30 1.78 -12.24 8.71
CA PRO A 30 0.54 -11.49 8.93
C PRO A 30 0.76 -9.98 9.05
N GLU A 31 1.87 -9.55 9.64
CA GLU A 31 2.18 -8.14 9.87
C GLU A 31 2.54 -7.39 8.57
N MET A 32 2.92 -8.11 7.50
CA MET A 32 3.18 -7.53 6.18
C MET A 32 1.91 -7.32 5.35
N GLN A 33 0.75 -7.78 5.84
CA GLN A 33 -0.52 -7.50 5.17
C GLN A 33 -0.82 -6.00 5.24
N MET A 34 -1.55 -5.49 4.25
CA MET A 34 -2.07 -4.12 4.33
C MET A 34 -2.98 -4.01 5.56
N GLY A 35 -2.59 -3.19 6.52
CA GLY A 35 -3.30 -3.11 7.78
C GLY A 35 -2.99 -4.23 8.78
N GLY A 36 -1.88 -4.94 8.61
CA GLY A 36 -1.43 -5.98 9.55
C GLY A 36 -1.13 -5.46 10.96
N ASP A 37 -0.84 -4.15 11.09
CA ASP A 37 -0.68 -3.47 12.37
C ASP A 37 -1.82 -2.47 12.64
N GLY A 38 -2.65 -2.78 13.63
CA GLY A 38 -3.76 -1.92 14.07
C GLY A 38 -3.30 -0.62 14.74
N LEU A 39 -2.10 -0.57 15.33
CA LEU A 39 -1.56 0.65 15.91
C LEU A 39 -1.14 1.62 14.80
N GLU A 40 -0.41 1.12 13.80
CA GLU A 40 -0.04 1.89 12.61
C GLU A 40 -1.28 2.44 11.91
N GLN A 41 -2.31 1.61 11.71
CA GLN A 41 -3.58 2.06 11.11
C GLN A 41 -4.21 3.22 11.88
N ARG A 42 -4.31 3.12 13.21
CA ARG A 42 -4.88 4.18 14.05
C ARG A 42 -4.05 5.46 14.01
N PHE A 43 -2.73 5.32 14.01
CA PHE A 43 -1.81 6.46 13.94
C PHE A 43 -1.92 7.19 12.59
N ASN A 44 -1.93 6.45 11.49
CA ASN A 44 -2.15 7.00 10.16
C ASN A 44 -3.52 7.69 10.10
N GLN A 45 -4.57 7.05 10.62
CA GLN A 45 -5.90 7.64 10.67
C GLN A 45 -5.94 8.94 11.47
N HIS A 46 -5.27 8.99 12.62
CA HIS A 46 -5.17 10.20 13.44
C HIS A 46 -4.46 11.32 12.67
N THR A 47 -3.38 11.01 11.95
CA THR A 47 -2.66 11.98 11.12
C THR A 47 -3.51 12.51 9.98
N TYR A 48 -4.20 11.63 9.24
CA TYR A 48 -5.11 12.02 8.17
C TYR A 48 -6.26 12.88 8.69
N ASN A 49 -6.87 12.51 9.81
CA ASN A 49 -7.92 13.32 10.43
C ASN A 49 -7.36 14.68 10.87
N SER A 50 -6.17 14.74 11.45
CA SER A 50 -5.60 16.01 11.94
C SER A 50 -5.29 16.99 10.81
N LYS A 51 -4.95 16.49 9.62
CA LYS A 51 -4.64 17.32 8.44
C LYS A 51 -5.87 17.64 7.61
N GLU A 52 -6.74 16.66 7.44
CA GLU A 52 -7.80 16.67 6.44
C GLU A 52 -9.20 16.54 7.05
N ALA A 53 -9.38 16.77 8.36
CA ALA A 53 -10.69 16.71 9.03
C ALA A 53 -11.76 17.58 8.37
N ALA A 54 -11.40 18.66 7.67
CA ALA A 54 -12.36 19.47 6.93
C ALA A 54 -12.99 18.71 5.74
N SER A 55 -12.33 17.69 5.21
CA SER A 55 -12.72 16.95 3.99
C SER A 55 -13.63 15.73 4.24
N GLY A 56 -13.75 15.26 5.48
CA GLY A 56 -14.42 14.00 5.79
C GLY A 56 -13.45 12.88 6.10
N GLY A 57 -13.29 12.59 7.39
CA GLY A 57 -12.61 11.41 7.92
C GLY A 57 -13.44 10.14 7.78
N THR A 58 -12.82 9.01 8.09
CA THR A 58 -13.42 7.66 8.03
C THR A 58 -14.41 7.46 9.17
N GLY A 59 -15.63 7.98 9.03
CA GLY A 59 -16.72 7.77 9.98
C GLY A 59 -17.81 8.84 9.89
N VAL A 60 -18.91 8.61 10.61
CA VAL A 60 -20.13 9.43 10.55
C VAL A 60 -19.99 10.84 11.14
N GLY A 61 -18.79 11.24 11.57
CA GLY A 61 -18.51 12.56 12.17
C GLY A 61 -17.16 13.14 11.79
N GLY A 62 -16.53 12.67 10.71
CA GLY A 62 -15.14 13.01 10.38
C GLY A 62 -14.94 14.26 9.52
N GLY A 63 -15.98 14.96 9.08
CA GLY A 63 -15.87 15.98 8.01
C GLY A 63 -16.45 17.34 8.35
N GLY A 64 -15.59 18.37 8.44
CA GLY A 64 -16.00 19.78 8.48
C GLY A 64 -15.43 20.56 9.66
N CYS A 65 -15.95 21.76 9.95
CA CYS A 65 -15.50 22.68 11.02
C CYS A 65 -15.55 22.14 12.46
N GLY A 66 -15.75 20.84 12.66
CA GLY A 66 -15.96 20.23 13.96
C GLY A 66 -17.31 20.58 14.58
N CYS A 67 -18.23 21.15 13.81
CA CYS A 67 -19.53 21.58 14.24
C CYS A 67 -20.52 20.39 14.15
N ASN A 68 -20.48 19.48 15.13
CA ASN A 68 -21.64 18.63 15.46
C ASN A 68 -22.65 19.45 16.29
#